data_AF-A0A7C5BEH5-F1
#
_entry.id   AF-A0A7C5BEH5-F1
#
_cell.length_a   1.000
_cell.length_b   1.000
_cell.length_c   1.000
_cell.angle_alpha   90.00
_cell.angle_beta   90.00
_cell.angle_gamma   90.00
#
_symmetry.space_group_name_H-M   'P 1'
#
loop_
_entity.id
_entity.type
_entity.pdbx_description
1 polymer ?
#
loop_
_entity_poly.entity_id
_entity_poly.type
_entity_poly.pdbx_seq_one_letter_code
_entity_poly.pdbx_strand_id
1 'polypeptide(L)'
;MDFEELLESKPLYYKEFDPQRIVDAYRLIESHIKHPKRVQLIGTNGKGSTGRALAHLAYKSGLSVGHYTSPHILDFKERFWLNGTIASFAELEAAHQKLYSLLGRDIAFALSYFEYLTLLAFVLFENCDLQVIEAGLGGEYDATSVANYVLTVITP
;
A
#
# COMPACT_ATOMS: atom_id res chain seq x y z
N MET A 1 5.90 -9.42 17.50
CA MET A 1 6.18 -8.02 17.19
C MET A 1 4.90 -7.48 16.60
N ASP A 2 4.29 -6.54 17.31
CA ASP A 2 3.08 -5.89 16.83
C ASP A 2 3.43 -4.89 15.69
N PHE A 3 2.39 -4.35 15.07
CA PHE A 3 2.57 -3.44 13.94
C PHE A 3 3.21 -2.11 14.33
N GLU A 4 2.86 -1.55 15.48
CA GLU A 4 3.37 -0.26 15.95
C GLU A 4 4.87 -0.33 16.25
N GLU A 5 5.31 -1.35 17.00
CA GLU A 5 6.73 -1.61 17.29
C GLU A 5 7.55 -1.70 15.99
N LEU A 6 7.02 -2.38 14.96
CA LEU A 6 7.73 -2.49 13.68
C LEU A 6 7.81 -1.12 12.99
N LEU A 7 6.71 -0.36 12.95
CA LEU A 7 6.70 0.95 12.30
C LEU A 7 7.63 1.95 12.98
N GLU A 8 7.67 1.97 14.32
CA GLU A 8 8.57 2.82 15.10
C GLU A 8 10.04 2.46 14.89
N SER A 9 10.33 1.18 14.64
CA SER A 9 11.70 0.71 14.37
C SER A 9 12.23 1.13 13.00
N LYS A 10 11.36 1.59 12.09
CA LYS A 10 11.76 1.98 10.74
C LYS A 10 12.43 3.36 10.76
N PRO A 11 13.60 3.52 10.13
CA PRO A 11 14.31 4.78 10.16
C PRO A 11 13.47 5.88 9.49
N LEU A 12 13.34 7.02 10.18
CA LEU A 12 12.72 8.25 9.65
C LEU A 12 13.49 8.82 8.45
N TYR A 13 14.75 8.42 8.29
CA TYR A 13 15.66 8.84 7.22
C TYR A 13 15.91 7.70 6.21
N TYR A 14 16.21 8.08 4.96
CA TYR A 14 16.50 7.15 3.90
C TYR A 14 17.62 6.18 4.28
N LYS A 15 17.27 4.90 4.36
CA LYS A 15 18.21 3.81 4.09
C LYS A 15 18.72 3.98 2.65
N GLU A 16 19.93 3.55 2.34
CA GLU A 16 20.45 3.59 0.96
C GLU A 16 19.37 3.12 -0.02
N PHE A 17 19.23 3.89 -1.11
CA PHE A 17 18.24 3.63 -2.14
C PHE A 17 18.61 2.34 -2.86
N ASP A 18 17.72 1.35 -2.79
CA ASP A 18 17.87 0.06 -3.44
C ASP A 18 16.53 -0.33 -4.09
N PRO A 19 16.40 -0.17 -5.42
CA PRO A 19 15.20 -0.56 -6.17
C PRO A 19 14.87 -2.06 -6.04
N GLN A 20 15.88 -2.90 -5.82
CA GLN A 20 15.71 -4.35 -5.83
C GLN A 20 15.07 -4.86 -4.53
N ARG A 21 15.24 -4.11 -3.42
CA ARG A 21 14.71 -4.46 -2.10
C ARG A 21 13.21 -4.72 -2.11
N ILE A 22 12.43 -3.83 -2.71
CA ILE A 22 10.96 -3.99 -2.78
C ILE A 22 10.55 -5.08 -3.77
N VAL A 23 11.30 -5.24 -4.87
CA VAL A 23 11.04 -6.28 -5.87
C VAL A 23 11.23 -7.66 -5.25
N ASP A 24 12.31 -7.87 -4.51
CA ASP A 24 12.59 -9.15 -3.84
C ASP A 24 11.58 -9.44 -2.74
N ALA A 25 11.21 -8.43 -1.94
CA ALA A 25 10.16 -8.58 -0.94
C ALA A 25 8.79 -8.90 -1.56
N TYR A 26 8.42 -8.25 -2.67
CA TYR A 26 7.16 -8.53 -3.36
C TYR A 26 7.13 -9.96 -3.92
N ARG A 27 8.22 -10.44 -4.54
CA ARG A 27 8.31 -11.82 -5.05
C ARG A 27 8.05 -12.88 -3.97
N LEU A 28 8.48 -12.64 -2.73
CA LEU A 28 8.27 -13.56 -1.61
C LEU A 28 6.80 -13.67 -1.19
N ILE A 29 6.02 -12.60 -1.36
CA ILE A 29 4.61 -12.59 -0.96
C ILE A 29 3.66 -12.82 -2.11
N GLU A 30 4.10 -12.63 -3.36
CA GLU A 30 3.26 -12.60 -4.56
C GLU A 30 2.38 -13.86 -4.67
N SER A 31 2.97 -15.05 -4.57
CA SER A 31 2.22 -16.32 -4.64
C SER A 31 1.33 -16.62 -3.43
N HIS A 32 1.41 -15.81 -2.38
CA HIS A 32 0.70 -16.03 -1.11
C HIS A 32 -0.44 -15.03 -0.86
N ILE A 33 -0.62 -14.06 -1.76
CA ILE A 33 -1.68 -13.06 -1.69
C ILE A 33 -2.54 -13.10 -2.95
N LYS A 34 -3.75 -12.57 -2.86
CA LYS A 34 -4.61 -12.40 -4.04
C LYS A 34 -4.19 -11.16 -4.84
N HIS A 35 -4.58 -11.14 -6.12
CA HIS A 35 -4.28 -10.04 -7.04
C HIS A 35 -5.58 -9.49 -7.65
N PRO A 36 -6.36 -8.71 -6.89
CA PRO A 36 -7.54 -8.06 -7.46
C PRO A 36 -7.14 -6.99 -8.48
N LYS A 37 -8.13 -6.44 -9.18
CA LYS A 37 -7.88 -5.37 -10.15
C LYS A 37 -7.25 -4.18 -9.43
N ARG A 38 -6.15 -3.64 -9.97
CA ARG A 38 -5.47 -2.49 -9.40
C ARG A 38 -5.48 -1.30 -10.35
N VAL A 39 -5.70 -0.12 -9.82
CA VAL A 39 -5.54 1.16 -10.51
C VAL A 39 -4.41 1.92 -9.84
N GLN A 40 -3.40 2.32 -10.62
CA GLN A 40 -2.30 3.14 -10.11
C GLN A 40 -2.60 4.62 -10.37
N LEU A 41 -2.36 5.47 -9.39
CA LEU A 41 -2.37 6.92 -9.56
C LEU A 41 -0.96 7.46 -9.51
N ILE A 42 -0.55 8.12 -10.59
CA ILE A 42 0.72 8.83 -10.70
C ILE A 42 0.45 10.28 -11.09
N GLY A 43 1.41 11.18 -10.80
CA GLY A 43 1.25 12.61 -11.06
C GLY A 43 1.81 13.47 -9.93
N THR A 44 1.89 14.77 -10.15
CA THR A 44 2.46 15.71 -9.18
C THR A 44 1.41 16.16 -8.16
N ASN A 45 0.20 16.46 -8.63
CA ASN A 45 -0.91 17.04 -7.89
C ASN A 45 -2.21 16.26 -8.14
N GLY A 46 -3.10 16.22 -7.15
CA GLY A 46 -4.45 15.68 -7.32
C GLY A 46 -4.57 14.16 -7.35
N LYS A 47 -3.49 13.40 -7.10
CA LYS A 47 -3.53 11.93 -6.95
C LYS A 47 -4.52 11.50 -5.87
N GLY A 48 -4.30 11.92 -4.63
CA GLY A 48 -5.16 11.55 -3.49
C GLY A 48 -6.64 11.92 -3.66
N SER A 49 -6.95 13.10 -4.21
CA SER A 49 -8.35 13.52 -4.45
C SER A 49 -9.00 12.70 -5.57
N THR A 50 -8.29 12.48 -6.69
CA THR A 50 -8.76 11.65 -7.80
C THR A 50 -8.99 10.21 -7.34
N GLY A 51 -8.06 9.66 -6.57
CA GLY A 51 -8.17 8.30 -6.04
C GLY A 51 -9.28 8.12 -5.06
N ARG A 52 -9.50 9.10 -4.17
CA ARG A 52 -10.59 9.01 -3.22
C ARG A 52 -11.94 9.09 -3.92
N ALA A 53 -12.07 9.96 -4.93
CA ALA A 53 -13.26 10.03 -5.75
C ALA A 53 -13.51 8.70 -6.48
N LEU A 54 -12.50 8.14 -7.14
CA LEU A 54 -12.58 6.85 -7.82
C LEU A 54 -13.00 5.74 -6.85
N ALA A 55 -12.30 5.61 -5.72
CA ALA A 55 -12.55 4.57 -4.74
C ALA A 55 -13.96 4.66 -4.15
N HIS A 56 -14.41 5.88 -3.85
CA HIS A 56 -15.74 6.11 -3.29
C HIS A 56 -16.85 5.84 -4.32
N LEU A 57 -16.68 6.23 -5.58
CA LEU A 57 -17.65 5.94 -6.65
C LEU A 57 -17.73 4.43 -6.94
N ALA A 58 -16.59 3.75 -7.04
CA ALA A 58 -16.53 2.30 -7.20
C ALA A 58 -17.21 1.57 -6.03
N TYR A 59 -16.95 2.00 -4.79
CA TYR A 59 -17.61 1.45 -3.61
C TYR A 59 -19.14 1.67 -3.65
N LYS A 60 -19.59 2.88 -4.00
CA LYS A 60 -21.02 3.18 -4.16
C LYS A 60 -21.69 2.43 -5.32
N SER A 61 -20.92 1.91 -6.27
CA SER A 61 -21.43 1.03 -7.33
C SER A 61 -21.57 -0.44 -6.91
N GLY A 62 -21.21 -0.79 -5.67
CA GLY A 62 -21.37 -2.14 -5.11
C GLY A 62 -20.08 -2.98 -5.08
N LEU A 63 -18.94 -2.42 -5.46
CA LEU A 63 -17.64 -3.10 -5.35
C LEU A 63 -17.05 -2.96 -3.95
N SER A 64 -16.31 -3.96 -3.49
CA SER A 64 -15.39 -3.80 -2.37
C SER A 64 -14.09 -3.13 -2.83
N VAL A 65 -13.66 -2.08 -2.13
CA VAL A 65 -12.57 -1.22 -2.59
C VAL A 65 -11.63 -0.86 -1.45
N GLY A 66 -10.33 -1.05 -1.70
CA GLY A 66 -9.25 -0.51 -0.90
C GLY A 66 -8.57 0.65 -1.62
N HIS A 67 -8.21 1.70 -0.88
CA HIS A 67 -7.50 2.86 -1.40
C HIS A 67 -6.32 3.20 -0.50
N TYR A 68 -5.11 3.11 -1.07
CA TYR A 68 -3.85 3.45 -0.44
C TYR A 68 -3.40 4.86 -0.88
N THR A 69 -3.18 5.76 0.08
CA THR A 69 -2.78 7.16 -0.16
C THR A 69 -1.56 7.58 0.64
N SER A 70 -0.88 8.63 0.18
CA SER A 70 0.21 9.26 0.94
C SER A 70 0.37 10.75 0.62
N PRO A 71 0.83 11.59 1.58
CA PRO A 71 1.00 11.32 3.01
C PRO A 71 -0.36 11.27 3.76
N HIS A 72 -0.32 11.09 5.08
CA HIS A 72 -1.48 11.36 5.97
C HIS A 72 -1.43 12.80 6.51
N ILE A 73 -2.55 13.27 7.07
CA ILE A 73 -2.65 14.60 7.69
C ILE A 73 -2.55 14.51 9.22
N LEU A 74 -3.42 13.72 9.87
CA LEU A 74 -3.47 13.63 11.34
C LEU A 74 -3.08 12.24 11.84
N ASP A 75 -3.64 11.20 11.24
CA ASP A 75 -3.46 9.81 11.66
C ASP A 75 -2.93 8.98 10.50
N PHE A 76 -1.90 8.17 10.75
CA PHE A 76 -1.30 7.32 9.73
C PHE A 76 -2.30 6.37 9.07
N LYS A 77 -3.35 5.95 9.80
CA LYS A 77 -4.41 5.06 9.26
C LYS A 77 -5.17 5.70 8.11
N GLU A 78 -5.17 7.04 7.99
CA GLU A 78 -5.77 7.76 6.86
C GLU A 78 -5.24 7.29 5.50
N ARG A 79 -4.02 6.75 5.48
CA ARG A 79 -3.39 6.13 4.31
C ARG A 79 -4.15 4.90 3.80
N PHE A 80 -4.96 4.27 4.64
CA PHE A 80 -5.67 3.02 4.36
C PHE A 80 -7.16 3.24 4.47
N TRP A 81 -7.80 3.51 3.33
CA TRP A 81 -9.26 3.60 3.25
C TRP A 81 -9.82 2.29 2.70
N LEU A 82 -10.81 1.73 3.37
CA LEU A 82 -11.42 0.45 3.06
C LEU A 82 -12.95 0.57 3.13
N ASN A 83 -13.63 0.29 2.02
CA ASN A 83 -15.09 0.15 1.96
C ASN A 83 -15.89 1.29 2.65
N GLY A 84 -15.50 2.55 2.43
CA GLY A 84 -16.21 3.70 3.00
C GLY A 84 -15.50 4.38 4.16
N THR A 85 -14.63 3.67 4.88
CA THR A 85 -14.06 4.15 6.15
C THR A 85 -12.54 4.00 6.19
N ILE A 86 -11.90 4.64 7.17
CA ILE A 86 -10.49 4.37 7.48
C ILE A 86 -10.38 2.95 8.06
N ALA A 87 -9.39 2.18 7.64
CA ALA A 87 -9.13 0.85 8.16
C ALA A 87 -8.86 0.90 9.67
N SER A 88 -9.50 0.00 10.40
CA SER A 88 -9.29 -0.16 11.83
C SER A 88 -7.89 -0.69 12.13
N PHE A 89 -7.44 -0.46 13.36
CA PHE A 89 -6.16 -0.99 13.81
C PHE A 89 -6.11 -2.52 13.75
N ALA A 90 -7.22 -3.19 14.08
CA ALA A 90 -7.30 -4.66 14.02
C ALA A 90 -7.12 -5.20 12.58
N GLU A 91 -7.67 -4.51 11.58
CA GLU A 91 -7.48 -4.87 10.17
C GLU A 91 -6.03 -4.68 9.74
N LEU A 92 -5.40 -3.58 10.16
CA LEU A 92 -3.99 -3.30 9.88
C LEU A 92 -3.06 -4.30 10.56
N GLU A 93 -3.32 -4.63 11.83
CA GLU A 93 -2.57 -5.62 12.59
C GLU A 93 -2.71 -7.01 11.95
N ALA A 94 -3.90 -7.41 11.52
CA ALA A 94 -4.11 -8.68 10.83
C ALA A 94 -3.33 -8.75 9.50
N ALA A 95 -3.37 -7.67 8.70
CA ALA A 95 -2.59 -7.57 7.47
C ALA A 95 -1.08 -7.60 7.75
N HIS A 96 -0.64 -6.92 8.81
CA HIS A 96 0.75 -6.89 9.27
C HIS A 96 1.22 -8.28 9.68
N GLN A 97 0.47 -9.00 10.53
CA GLN A 97 0.85 -10.34 10.96
C GLN A 97 0.99 -11.30 9.78
N LYS A 98 0.06 -11.23 8.82
CA LYS A 98 0.17 -11.99 7.57
C LYS A 98 1.44 -11.61 6.80
N LEU A 99 1.63 -10.32 6.51
CA LEU A 99 2.79 -9.83 5.76
C LEU A 99 4.12 -10.20 6.43
N TYR A 100 4.23 -9.94 7.73
CA TYR A 100 5.42 -10.21 8.54
C TYR A 100 5.76 -11.71 8.56
N SER A 101 4.75 -12.59 8.62
CA SER A 101 4.96 -14.04 8.54
C SER A 101 5.54 -14.51 7.20
N LEU A 102 5.20 -13.82 6.10
CA LEU A 102 5.68 -14.16 4.76
C LEU A 102 7.08 -13.59 4.48
N LEU A 103 7.36 -12.37 4.95
CA LEU A 103 8.66 -11.71 4.75
C LEU A 103 9.73 -12.23 5.71
N GLY A 104 9.34 -12.59 6.94
CA GLY A 104 10.29 -12.81 8.03
C GLY A 104 10.90 -11.50 8.55
N ARG A 105 11.59 -11.62 9.70
CA ARG A 105 12.13 -10.47 10.44
C ARG A 105 13.10 -9.63 9.59
N ASP A 106 14.13 -10.25 9.03
CA ASP A 106 15.24 -9.50 8.43
C ASP A 106 14.77 -8.66 7.23
N ILE A 107 13.89 -9.21 6.39
CA ILE A 107 13.33 -8.49 5.23
C ILE A 107 12.34 -7.43 5.69
N ALA A 108 11.46 -7.73 6.65
CA ALA A 108 10.51 -6.76 7.18
C ALA A 108 11.22 -5.51 7.76
N PHE A 109 12.34 -5.70 8.47
CA PHE A 109 13.19 -4.61 8.97
C PHE A 109 14.07 -3.99 7.87
N ALA A 110 14.35 -4.72 6.79
CA ALA A 110 15.11 -4.19 5.67
C ALA A 110 14.34 -3.09 4.93
N LEU A 111 13.04 -3.30 4.73
CA LEU A 111 12.14 -2.43 3.98
C LEU A 111 11.99 -1.04 4.62
N SER A 112 11.97 -0.01 3.77
CA SER A 112 11.62 1.35 4.16
C SER A 112 10.18 1.43 4.69
N TYR A 113 9.85 2.55 5.32
CA TYR A 113 8.49 2.83 5.78
C TYR A 113 7.49 2.75 4.62
N PHE A 114 7.77 3.41 3.50
CA PHE A 114 6.88 3.43 2.34
C PHE A 114 6.75 2.06 1.67
N GLU A 115 7.86 1.33 1.53
CA GLU A 115 7.87 -0.02 0.98
C GLU A 115 7.02 -0.99 1.80
N TYR A 116 7.18 -0.98 3.12
CA TYR A 116 6.39 -1.86 3.99
C TYR A 116 4.90 -1.53 3.94
N LEU A 117 4.54 -0.25 3.99
CA LEU A 117 3.14 0.17 3.91
C LEU A 117 2.51 -0.15 2.55
N THR A 118 3.28 -0.13 1.47
CA THR A 118 2.80 -0.52 0.14
C THR A 118 2.44 -2.01 0.10
N LEU A 119 3.32 -2.87 0.58
CA LEU A 119 3.03 -4.31 0.67
C LEU A 119 1.88 -4.59 1.64
N LEU A 120 1.80 -3.84 2.75
CA LEU A 120 0.70 -3.93 3.70
C LEU A 120 -0.64 -3.60 3.02
N ALA A 121 -0.69 -2.57 2.19
CA ALA A 121 -1.90 -2.23 1.42
C ALA A 121 -2.31 -3.37 0.47
N PHE A 122 -1.35 -4.02 -0.20
CA PHE A 122 -1.65 -5.15 -1.07
C PHE A 122 -2.27 -6.33 -0.31
N VAL A 123 -1.77 -6.62 0.90
CA VAL A 123 -2.30 -7.66 1.78
C VAL A 123 -3.67 -7.26 2.33
N LEU A 124 -3.80 -6.05 2.89
CA LEU A 124 -5.03 -5.53 3.50
C LEU A 124 -6.20 -5.57 2.52
N PHE A 125 -5.95 -5.23 1.26
CA PHE A 125 -6.98 -5.13 0.22
C PHE A 125 -7.05 -6.35 -0.69
N GLU A 126 -6.42 -7.47 -0.33
CA GLU A 126 -6.32 -8.65 -1.23
C GLU A 126 -7.68 -9.27 -1.56
N ASN A 127 -8.68 -9.09 -0.68
CA ASN A 127 -10.04 -9.60 -0.86
C ASN A 127 -11.01 -8.55 -1.45
N CYS A 128 -10.52 -7.35 -1.78
CA CYS A 128 -11.33 -6.34 -2.46
C CYS A 128 -11.49 -6.68 -3.94
N ASP A 129 -12.52 -6.14 -4.58
CA ASP A 129 -12.68 -6.21 -6.04
C ASP A 129 -11.73 -5.25 -6.75
N LEU A 130 -11.41 -4.12 -6.10
CA LEU A 130 -10.57 -3.05 -6.63
C LEU A 130 -9.59 -2.51 -5.59
N GLN A 131 -8.34 -2.33 -6.00
CA GLN A 131 -7.32 -1.59 -5.26
C GLN A 131 -6.99 -0.30 -6.01
N VAL A 132 -7.11 0.84 -5.35
CA VAL A 132 -6.64 2.13 -5.86
C VAL A 132 -5.35 2.46 -5.12
N ILE A 133 -4.24 2.58 -5.83
CA ILE A 133 -2.91 2.69 -5.24
C ILE A 133 -2.27 3.99 -5.71
N GLU A 134 -2.04 4.93 -4.79
CA GLU A 134 -1.30 6.16 -5.06
C GLU A 134 0.21 5.91 -5.01
N ALA A 135 0.90 6.22 -6.11
CA ALA A 135 2.36 6.20 -6.14
C ALA A 135 2.95 7.33 -5.29
N GLY A 136 4.09 7.05 -4.69
CA GLY A 136 4.88 8.02 -3.94
C GLY A 136 5.73 8.90 -4.85
N LEU A 137 6.94 9.20 -4.39
CA LEU A 137 7.88 10.13 -5.04
C LEU A 137 8.90 9.41 -5.94
N GLY A 138 8.84 8.08 -6.07
CA GLY A 138 9.91 7.26 -6.67
C GLY A 138 9.87 7.09 -8.18
N GLY A 139 8.83 7.56 -8.87
CA GLY A 139 8.69 7.37 -10.32
C GLY A 139 8.70 5.87 -10.71
N GLU A 140 9.61 5.46 -11.61
CA GLU A 140 9.71 4.06 -12.02
C GLU A 140 10.16 3.12 -10.90
N TYR A 141 10.91 3.63 -9.92
CA TYR A 141 11.41 2.88 -8.77
C TYR A 141 10.50 3.02 -7.53
N ASP A 142 9.29 3.56 -7.71
CA ASP A 142 8.33 3.66 -6.63
C ASP A 142 7.91 2.26 -6.15
N ALA A 143 7.76 2.09 -4.83
CA ALA A 143 7.37 0.80 -4.25
C ALA A 143 6.05 0.27 -4.83
N THR A 144 5.16 1.17 -5.28
CA THR A 144 3.90 0.77 -5.90
C THR A 144 4.07 0.15 -7.29
N SER A 145 5.19 0.40 -7.98
CA SER A 145 5.42 -0.07 -9.34
C SER A 145 5.74 -1.56 -9.46
N VAL A 146 5.91 -2.29 -8.35
CA VAL A 146 6.17 -3.75 -8.37
C VAL A 146 4.96 -4.60 -8.77
N ALA A 147 3.77 -4.01 -8.74
CA ALA A 147 2.50 -4.67 -8.99
C ALA A 147 2.02 -4.47 -10.45
N ASN A 148 1.21 -5.41 -10.94
CA ASN A 148 0.47 -5.23 -12.19
C ASN A 148 -0.80 -4.38 -11.98
N TYR A 149 -1.08 -3.50 -12.94
CA TYR A 149 -2.22 -2.58 -12.93
C TYR A 149 -3.07 -2.74 -14.19
N VAL A 150 -4.40 -2.72 -14.01
CA VAL A 150 -5.35 -2.76 -15.14
C VAL A 150 -5.58 -1.38 -15.75
N LEU A 151 -5.23 -0.33 -15.01
CA LEU A 151 -5.34 1.06 -15.43
C LEU A 151 -4.32 1.89 -14.65
N THR A 152 -3.63 2.80 -15.35
CA THR A 152 -2.80 3.84 -14.74
C THR A 152 -3.42 5.19 -15.06
N VAL A 153 -3.67 5.99 -14.04
CA VAL A 153 -4.21 7.35 -14.16
C VAL A 153 -3.08 8.33 -13.88
N ILE A 154 -2.84 9.23 -14.83
CA ILE A 154 -1.84 10.29 -14.71
C ILE A 154 -2.57 11.59 -14.39
N THR A 155 -2.41 12.08 -13.17
CA THR A 155 -2.91 13.40 -12.76
C THR A 155 -1.89 14.49 -13.09
N PRO A 156 -2.29 15.79 -13.07
CA PRO A 156 -1.37 16.91 -13.28
C PRO A 156 -0.19 16.94 -12.31
#